data_AF-A0A7Y3LHZ6-F1
#
_entry.id   AF-A0A7Y3LHZ6-F1
#
_cell.length_a   1.000
_cell.length_b   1.000
_cell.length_c   1.000
_cell.angle_alpha   90.00
_cell.angle_beta   90.00
_cell.angle_gamma   90.00
#
_symmetry.space_group_name_H-M   'P 1'
#
loop_
_entity.id
_entity.type
_entity.pdbx_description
1 polymer ?
#
loop_
_entity_poly.entity_id
_entity_poly.type
_entity_poly.pdbx_seq_one_letter_code
_entity_poly.pdbx_strand_id
1 'polypeptide(L)'
;MKLVSQIPADKWQVPALGVWKVKDLVGHASRALLTIDNYLGKQSGGPKIDDAVAYFIAVRNSGADPDEIARRGIEAGKALGSDPASYVKELADQTLALVSSSKDDTSVGTPWGTMTLADYIPTRTFELTVHSLDLAATLSLPCP
;
A
#
# COMPACT_ATOMS: atom_id res chain seq x y z
N MET A 1 5.29 -11.19 5.68
CA MET A 1 3.96 -11.36 5.05
C MET A 1 3.96 -12.68 4.26
N LYS A 2 3.16 -13.67 4.65
CA LYS A 2 3.26 -15.07 4.14
C LYS A 2 2.90 -15.21 2.65
N LEU A 3 2.11 -14.30 2.07
CA LEU A 3 1.64 -14.39 0.69
C LEU A 3 2.77 -14.19 -0.33
N VAL A 4 3.59 -13.14 -0.17
CA VAL A 4 4.66 -12.81 -1.13
C VAL A 4 5.69 -13.94 -1.25
N SER A 5 6.00 -14.62 -0.14
CA SER A 5 6.89 -15.78 -0.13
C SER A 5 6.31 -17.04 -0.78
N GLN A 6 5.00 -17.07 -1.06
CA GLN A 6 4.34 -18.18 -1.75
C GLN A 6 4.26 -17.98 -3.28
N ILE A 7 4.68 -16.81 -3.80
CA ILE A 7 4.64 -16.52 -5.23
C ILE A 7 5.72 -17.34 -5.94
N PRO A 8 5.36 -18.23 -6.90
CA PRO A 8 6.36 -18.99 -7.64
C PRO A 8 7.25 -18.09 -8.49
N ALA A 9 8.52 -18.46 -8.64
CA ALA A 9 9.53 -17.63 -9.31
C ALA A 9 9.19 -17.31 -10.78
N ASP A 10 8.44 -18.16 -11.46
CA ASP A 10 7.97 -17.97 -12.85
C ASP A 10 6.72 -17.08 -12.95
N LYS A 11 6.06 -16.74 -11.84
CA LYS A 11 4.78 -16.00 -11.84
C LYS A 11 4.92 -14.49 -11.69
N TRP A 12 6.11 -13.96 -11.42
CA TRP A 12 6.28 -12.51 -11.20
C TRP A 12 5.91 -11.63 -12.40
N GLN A 13 5.97 -12.17 -13.62
CA GLN A 13 5.69 -11.43 -14.85
C GLN A 13 4.30 -11.70 -15.44
N VAL A 14 3.48 -12.55 -14.82
CA VAL A 14 2.14 -12.83 -15.36
C VAL A 14 1.19 -11.67 -15.08
N PRO A 15 0.18 -11.44 -15.95
CA PRO A 15 -0.86 -10.44 -15.69
C PRO A 15 -1.56 -10.66 -14.36
N ALA A 16 -1.91 -9.57 -13.67
CA ALA A 16 -2.66 -9.56 -12.42
C ALA A 16 -3.87 -8.63 -12.56
N LEU A 17 -3.79 -7.42 -11.99
CA LEU A 17 -4.92 -6.48 -11.94
C LEU A 17 -4.74 -5.35 -12.96
N GLY A 18 -5.67 -5.23 -13.90
CA GLY A 18 -5.63 -4.20 -14.94
C GLY A 18 -4.35 -4.32 -15.80
N VAL A 19 -3.56 -3.25 -15.82
CA VAL A 19 -2.29 -3.20 -16.57
C VAL A 19 -1.10 -3.79 -15.81
N TRP A 20 -1.28 -4.15 -14.54
CA TRP A 20 -0.20 -4.66 -13.70
C TRP A 20 0.01 -6.16 -13.87
N LYS A 21 1.28 -6.55 -13.91
CA LYS A 21 1.71 -7.91 -13.58
C LYS A 21 1.82 -8.10 -12.07
N VAL A 22 1.96 -9.35 -11.64
CA VAL A 22 2.12 -9.72 -10.21
C VAL A 22 3.17 -8.87 -9.50
N LYS A 23 4.35 -8.66 -10.08
CA LYS A 23 5.41 -7.85 -9.45
C LYS A 23 4.98 -6.38 -9.23
N ASP A 24 4.23 -5.82 -10.17
CA ASP A 24 3.76 -4.43 -10.06
C ASP A 24 2.65 -4.32 -9.02
N LEU A 25 1.75 -5.30 -8.93
CA LEU A 25 0.70 -5.36 -7.91
C LEU A 25 1.27 -5.57 -6.50
N VAL A 26 2.30 -6.42 -6.34
CA VAL A 26 3.03 -6.54 -5.06
C VAL A 26 3.69 -5.20 -4.70
N GLY A 27 4.29 -4.52 -5.68
CA GLY A 27 4.87 -3.19 -5.48
C GLY A 27 3.82 -2.18 -5.05
N HIS A 28 2.68 -2.14 -5.75
CA HIS A 28 1.55 -1.28 -5.43
C HIS A 28 1.02 -1.53 -4.01
N ALA A 29 0.74 -2.78 -3.64
CA ALA A 29 0.28 -3.15 -2.31
C ALA A 29 1.31 -2.75 -1.23
N SER A 30 2.60 -2.95 -1.49
CA SER A 30 3.68 -2.56 -0.56
C SER A 30 3.73 -1.05 -0.29
N ARG A 31 3.18 -0.22 -1.19
CA ARG A 31 3.06 1.22 -0.93
C ARG A 31 2.15 1.53 0.26
N ALA A 32 1.21 0.66 0.60
CA ALA A 32 0.39 0.86 1.80
C ALA A 32 1.21 0.85 3.10
N LEU A 33 2.38 0.20 3.10
CA LEU A 33 3.36 0.27 4.18
C LEU A 33 4.25 1.51 4.03
N LEU A 34 4.84 1.71 2.84
CA LEU A 34 5.75 2.84 2.56
C LEU A 34 5.10 4.20 2.84
N THR A 35 3.81 4.37 2.58
CA THR A 35 3.16 5.67 2.75
C THR A 35 2.93 6.03 4.20
N ILE A 36 2.95 5.07 5.13
CA ILE A 36 2.90 5.37 6.57
C ILE A 36 4.18 6.14 6.95
N ASP A 37 5.34 5.57 6.67
CA ASP A 37 6.64 6.23 6.92
C ASP A 37 6.76 7.57 6.18
N ASN A 38 6.37 7.59 4.90
CA ASN A 38 6.47 8.81 4.10
C ASN A 38 5.54 9.95 4.55
N TYR A 39 4.44 9.69 5.26
CA TYR A 39 3.44 10.73 5.60
C TYR A 39 3.35 11.03 7.10
N LEU A 40 3.85 10.15 7.95
CA LEU A 40 3.83 10.33 9.39
C LEU A 40 4.56 11.61 9.82
N GLY A 41 3.96 12.35 10.76
CA GLY A 41 4.46 13.61 11.27
C GLY A 41 4.30 14.79 10.31
N LYS A 42 3.84 14.55 9.07
CA LYS A 42 3.64 15.60 8.08
C LYS A 42 2.25 16.21 8.20
N GLN A 43 2.14 17.44 7.72
CA GLN A 43 0.87 18.13 7.51
C GLN A 43 0.69 18.39 6.02
N SER A 44 -0.53 18.19 5.54
CA SER A 44 -0.96 18.63 4.21
C SER A 44 -1.64 19.99 4.33
N GLY A 45 -1.48 20.85 3.31
CA GLY A 45 -2.27 22.08 3.19
C GLY A 45 -3.74 21.84 2.82
N GLY A 46 -4.12 20.57 2.57
CA GLY A 46 -5.50 20.15 2.30
C GLY A 46 -6.39 20.10 3.54
N PRO A 47 -7.67 19.71 3.37
CA PRO A 47 -8.63 19.65 4.47
C PRO A 47 -8.23 18.61 5.52
N LYS A 48 -8.83 18.74 6.71
CA LYS A 48 -8.84 17.65 7.68
C LYS A 48 -9.69 16.50 7.11
N ILE A 49 -9.20 15.27 7.25
CA ILE A 49 -9.92 14.05 6.95
C ILE A 49 -10.16 13.33 8.27
N ASP A 50 -11.43 13.06 8.58
CA ASP A 50 -11.83 12.57 9.90
C ASP A 50 -11.76 11.05 10.06
N ASP A 51 -11.84 10.30 8.96
CA ASP A 51 -11.80 8.83 9.01
C ASP A 51 -11.40 8.22 7.65
N ALA A 52 -11.31 6.88 7.61
CA ALA A 52 -10.95 6.13 6.42
C ALA A 52 -11.99 6.19 5.29
N VAL A 53 -13.27 6.39 5.60
CA VAL A 53 -14.34 6.53 4.59
C VAL A 53 -14.25 7.90 3.92
N ALA A 54 -14.07 8.96 4.71
CA ALA A 54 -13.79 10.30 4.21
C ALA A 54 -12.53 10.33 3.35
N TYR A 55 -11.48 9.60 3.76
CA TYR A 55 -10.28 9.43 2.94
C TYR A 55 -10.58 8.76 1.59
N PHE A 56 -11.31 7.64 1.59
CA PHE A 56 -11.69 6.94 0.37
C PHE A 56 -12.51 7.84 -0.57
N ILE A 57 -13.47 8.58 -0.03
CA ILE A 57 -14.27 9.55 -0.80
C ILE A 57 -13.38 10.66 -1.37
N ALA A 58 -12.43 11.18 -0.60
CA ALA A 58 -11.50 12.20 -1.06
C ALA A 58 -10.61 11.70 -2.22
N VAL A 59 -10.06 10.49 -2.10
CA VAL A 59 -9.28 9.84 -3.17
C VAL A 59 -10.14 9.63 -4.42
N ARG A 60 -11.35 9.08 -4.26
CA ARG A 60 -12.26 8.82 -5.37
C ARG A 60 -12.66 10.09 -6.11
N ASN A 61 -12.88 11.18 -5.38
CA ASN A 61 -13.29 12.46 -5.94
C ASN A 61 -12.12 13.32 -6.44
N SER A 62 -10.86 12.94 -6.16
CA SER A 62 -9.70 13.76 -6.54
C SER A 62 -9.42 13.75 -8.05
N GLY A 63 -10.10 12.91 -8.82
CA GLY A 63 -9.77 12.67 -10.23
C GLY A 63 -8.34 12.13 -10.40
N ALA A 64 -7.87 11.31 -9.44
CA ALA A 64 -6.53 10.72 -9.50
C ALA A 64 -6.35 9.99 -10.84
N ASP A 65 -5.26 10.32 -11.54
CA ASP A 65 -4.97 9.76 -12.85
C ASP A 65 -4.68 8.25 -12.74
N PRO A 66 -5.51 7.38 -13.35
CA PRO A 66 -5.28 5.94 -13.35
C PRO A 66 -3.91 5.55 -13.91
N ASP A 67 -3.40 6.30 -14.90
CA ASP A 67 -2.09 6.02 -15.50
C ASP A 67 -0.95 6.38 -14.54
N GLU A 68 -1.12 7.45 -13.75
CA GLU A 68 -0.16 7.79 -12.71
C GLU A 68 -0.14 6.73 -11.60
N ILE A 69 -1.31 6.24 -11.18
CA ILE A 69 -1.43 5.14 -10.21
C ILE A 69 -0.72 3.90 -10.77
N ALA A 70 -1.00 3.54 -12.02
CA ALA A 70 -0.38 2.41 -12.70
C ALA A 70 1.16 2.53 -12.72
N ARG A 71 1.67 3.69 -13.15
CA ARG A 71 3.10 4.00 -13.21
C ARG A 71 3.77 3.86 -11.84
N ARG A 72 3.13 4.39 -10.79
CA ARG A 72 3.57 4.31 -9.39
C ARG A 72 3.63 2.86 -8.87
N GLY A 73 2.71 2.00 -9.29
CA GLY A 73 2.74 0.56 -9.01
C GLY A 73 3.92 -0.14 -9.68
N ILE A 74 4.17 0.15 -10.96
CA ILE A 74 5.31 -0.38 -11.72
C ILE A 74 6.65 0.05 -11.11
N GLU A 75 6.78 1.31 -10.72
CA GLU A 75 7.99 1.82 -10.04
C GLU A 75 8.24 1.11 -8.72
N ALA A 76 7.20 0.96 -7.89
CA ALA A 76 7.32 0.22 -6.65
C ALA A 76 7.65 -1.26 -6.91
N GLY A 77 7.09 -1.87 -7.96
CA GLY A 77 7.40 -3.24 -8.38
C GLY A 77 8.86 -3.42 -8.77
N LYS A 78 9.46 -2.43 -9.45
CA LYS A 78 10.90 -2.43 -9.75
C LYS A 78 11.75 -2.33 -8.47
N ALA A 79 11.33 -1.49 -7.52
CA ALA A 79 12.04 -1.29 -6.25
C ALA A 79 12.13 -2.54 -5.36
N LEU A 80 11.25 -3.53 -5.56
CA LEU A 80 11.29 -4.83 -4.86
C LEU A 80 12.59 -5.62 -5.10
N GLY A 81 13.37 -5.27 -6.14
CA GLY A 81 14.65 -5.91 -6.41
C GLY A 81 14.55 -7.38 -6.80
N SER A 82 15.59 -8.16 -6.47
CA SER A 82 15.70 -9.59 -6.78
C SER A 82 15.06 -10.50 -5.73
N ASP A 83 14.86 -10.02 -4.50
CA ASP A 83 14.18 -10.75 -3.43
C ASP A 83 12.99 -9.95 -2.87
N PRO A 84 11.85 -9.95 -3.58
CA PRO A 84 10.65 -9.24 -3.15
C PRO A 84 10.12 -9.69 -1.79
N ALA A 85 10.29 -10.96 -1.43
CA ALA A 85 9.72 -11.51 -0.21
C ALA A 85 10.44 -10.94 1.02
N SER A 86 11.78 -10.93 0.98
CA SER A 86 12.59 -10.31 2.03
C SER A 86 12.35 -8.80 2.11
N TYR A 87 12.32 -8.10 0.96
CA TYR A 87 12.03 -6.67 0.92
C TYR A 87 10.69 -6.31 1.59
N VAL A 88 9.61 -7.00 1.23
CA VAL A 88 8.28 -6.74 1.82
C VAL A 88 8.24 -7.10 3.30
N LYS A 89 8.97 -8.16 3.72
CA LYS A 89 9.06 -8.51 5.14
C LYS A 89 9.76 -7.42 5.94
N GLU A 90 10.91 -6.94 5.49
CA GLU A 90 11.66 -5.87 6.17
C GLU A 90 10.84 -4.60 6.28
N LEU A 91 10.17 -4.21 5.19
CA LEU A 91 9.29 -3.05 5.17
C LEU A 91 8.11 -3.19 6.15
N ALA A 92 7.52 -4.38 6.25
CA ALA A 92 6.46 -4.64 7.22
C ALA A 92 6.98 -4.55 8.67
N ASP A 93 8.14 -5.15 8.96
CA ASP A 93 8.75 -5.09 10.30
C ASP A 93 9.07 -3.64 10.71
N GLN A 94 9.63 -2.84 9.78
CA GLN A 94 9.92 -1.42 9.99
C GLN A 94 8.64 -0.61 10.24
N THR A 95 7.60 -0.86 9.45
CA THR A 95 6.30 -0.17 9.58
C THR A 95 5.65 -0.49 10.92
N LEU A 96 5.69 -1.76 11.36
CA LEU A 96 5.14 -2.17 12.66
C LEU A 96 5.90 -1.52 13.82
N ALA A 97 7.23 -1.42 13.73
CA ALA A 97 8.04 -0.72 14.73
C ALA A 97 7.71 0.77 14.78
N LEU A 98 7.59 1.42 13.61
CA LEU A 98 7.23 2.83 13.51
C LEU A 98 5.87 3.11 14.13
N VAL A 99 4.83 2.35 13.74
CA VAL A 99 3.48 2.47 14.29
C VAL A 99 3.48 2.27 15.80
N SER A 100 4.17 1.24 16.31
CA SER A 100 4.23 0.94 17.74
C SER A 100 4.91 2.04 18.58
N SER A 101 5.78 2.83 17.96
CA SER A 101 6.49 3.94 18.61
C SER A 101 5.79 5.30 18.47
N SER A 102 4.72 5.37 17.68
CA SER A 102 4.00 6.60 17.35
C SER A 102 2.75 6.76 18.20
N LYS A 103 2.32 8.01 18.44
CA LYS A 103 1.02 8.26 19.07
C LYS A 103 -0.09 8.14 18.04
N ASP A 104 -1.25 7.64 18.45
CA ASP A 104 -2.46 7.53 17.63
C ASP A 104 -2.86 8.86 16.96
N ASP A 105 -2.70 9.97 17.68
CA ASP A 105 -3.04 11.32 17.24
C ASP A 105 -1.93 12.00 16.41
N THR A 106 -0.84 11.30 16.10
CA THR A 106 0.23 11.84 15.26
C THR A 106 -0.31 12.19 13.88
N SER A 107 -0.02 13.41 13.40
CA SER A 107 -0.46 13.89 12.10
C SER A 107 0.08 13.03 10.96
N VAL A 108 -0.77 12.73 9.97
CA VAL A 108 -0.41 12.09 8.71
C VAL A 108 -0.82 13.00 7.56
N GLY A 109 0.16 13.58 6.87
CA GLY A 109 -0.04 14.52 5.77
C GLY A 109 -0.10 13.81 4.43
N THR A 110 -1.30 13.45 3.99
CA THR A 110 -1.52 12.75 2.70
C THR A 110 -1.70 13.76 1.56
N PRO A 111 -1.59 13.34 0.28
CA PRO A 111 -1.89 14.20 -0.86
C PRO A 111 -3.31 14.78 -0.86
N TRP A 112 -4.25 14.15 -0.14
CA TRP A 112 -5.66 14.52 -0.15
C TRP A 112 -6.11 15.29 1.09
N GLY A 113 -5.24 15.40 2.11
CA GLY A 113 -5.56 16.06 3.37
C GLY A 113 -4.77 15.49 4.54
N THR A 114 -5.02 16.05 5.71
CA THR A 114 -4.36 15.65 6.96
C THR A 114 -5.33 14.84 7.82
N MET A 115 -4.87 13.71 8.37
CA MET A 115 -5.62 12.89 9.32
C MET A 115 -4.71 12.38 10.44
N THR A 116 -5.28 11.73 11.45
CA THR A 116 -4.48 11.08 12.51
C THR A 116 -3.89 9.76 12.01
N LEU A 117 -2.84 9.27 12.68
CA LEU A 117 -2.28 7.95 12.40
C LEU A 117 -3.33 6.85 12.62
N ALA A 118 -4.11 6.94 13.69
CA ALA A 118 -5.19 6.00 13.99
C ALA A 118 -6.24 5.93 12.86
N ASP A 119 -6.59 7.08 12.26
CA ASP A 119 -7.54 7.12 11.14
C ASP A 119 -6.90 6.67 9.82
N TYR A 120 -5.59 6.86 9.65
CA TYR A 120 -4.89 6.49 8.42
C TYR A 120 -4.65 4.98 8.29
N ILE A 121 -4.32 4.29 9.40
CA ILE A 121 -4.02 2.86 9.41
C ILE A 121 -5.12 2.01 8.75
N PRO A 122 -6.42 2.19 9.05
CA PRO A 122 -7.48 1.44 8.38
C PRO A 122 -7.48 1.58 6.85
N THR A 123 -7.09 2.74 6.31
CA THR A 123 -6.97 2.92 4.86
C THR A 123 -5.87 2.03 4.27
N ARG A 124 -4.77 1.83 5.01
CA ARG A 124 -3.63 1.02 4.57
C ARG A 124 -3.91 -0.47 4.73
N THR A 125 -4.57 -0.85 5.81
CA THR A 125 -5.04 -2.22 6.03
C THR A 125 -6.03 -2.65 4.97
N PHE A 126 -6.97 -1.77 4.58
CA PHE A 126 -7.91 -2.03 3.49
C PHE A 126 -7.17 -2.34 2.18
N GLU A 127 -6.26 -1.46 1.76
CA GLU A 127 -5.46 -1.62 0.52
C GLU A 127 -4.63 -2.91 0.53
N LEU A 128 -3.94 -3.20 1.65
CA LEU A 128 -3.17 -4.44 1.79
C LEU A 128 -4.06 -5.67 1.70
N THR A 129 -5.26 -5.63 2.31
CA THR A 129 -6.19 -6.75 2.31
C THR A 129 -6.71 -7.02 0.91
N VAL A 130 -7.28 -6.00 0.24
CA VAL A 130 -7.85 -6.13 -1.10
C VAL A 130 -6.81 -6.62 -2.09
N HIS A 131 -5.62 -6.03 -2.11
CA HIS A 131 -4.60 -6.45 -3.08
C HIS A 131 -3.91 -7.77 -2.74
N SER A 132 -3.94 -8.19 -1.47
CA SER A 132 -3.56 -9.56 -1.11
C SER A 132 -4.58 -10.57 -1.61
N LEU A 133 -5.89 -10.24 -1.59
CA LEU A 133 -6.94 -11.06 -2.19
C LEU A 133 -6.81 -11.13 -3.72
N ASP A 134 -6.54 -9.99 -4.38
CA ASP A 134 -6.30 -9.94 -5.83
C ASP A 134 -5.12 -10.84 -6.24
N LEU A 135 -4.02 -10.77 -5.49
CA LEU A 135 -2.85 -11.62 -5.69
C LEU A 135 -3.16 -13.09 -5.44
N ALA A 136 -3.86 -13.42 -4.36
CA ALA A 136 -4.23 -14.80 -4.05
C ALA A 136 -5.13 -15.40 -5.14
N ALA A 137 -6.13 -14.64 -5.60
CA ALA A 137 -7.01 -15.04 -6.68
C ALA A 137 -6.25 -15.23 -8.01
N THR A 138 -5.38 -14.27 -8.36
CA THR A 138 -4.54 -14.31 -9.59
C THR A 138 -3.65 -15.56 -9.61
N LEU A 139 -3.08 -15.92 -8.47
CA LEU A 139 -2.10 -17.00 -8.35
C LEU A 139 -2.72 -18.34 -7.92
N SER A 140 -4.04 -18.38 -7.72
CA SER A 140 -4.75 -19.55 -7.17
C SER A 140 -4.14 -20.02 -5.83
N LEU A 141 -3.73 -19.07 -5.00
CA LEU A 141 -3.24 -19.32 -3.64
C LEU A 141 -4.40 -19.27 -2.64
N PRO A 142 -4.26 -19.90 -1.46
CA PRO A 142 -5.23 -19.74 -0.38
C PRO A 142 -5.40 -18.26 0.01
N CYS A 143 -6.62 -17.89 0.39
CA CYS A 143 -6.88 -16.59 0.99
C CYS A 143 -5.99 -16.43 2.25
N PRO A 144 -5.26 -15.31 2.39
CA PRO A 144 -4.39 -15.05 3.54
C PRO A 144 -5.15 -14.86 4.85
#